data_AF-A0A966SVX2-F1
#
_entry.id   AF-A0A966SVX2-F1
#
_cell.length_a   1.000
_cell.length_b   1.000
_cell.length_c   1.000
_cell.angle_alpha   90.00
_cell.angle_beta   90.00
_cell.angle_gamma   90.00
#
_symmetry.space_group_name_H-M   'P 1'
#
loop_
_entity.id
_entity.type
_entity.pdbx_description
1 polymer ?
#
loop_
_entity_poly.entity_id
_entity_poly.type
_entity_poly.pdbx_seq_one_letter_code
_entity_poly.pdbx_strand_id
1 'polypeptide(L)'
;MDIQKHFSLGCTLFEAVMDAYANWCEQVIEAMQEPLQVLGFVYQGSGFDRGDADTFPLMYGANFEAEDHRCLNVFLTMRSDLMVVATVEAHETQIARLSYRDDQNIASVGRSIAHAVERAIRKAEPDS
;
A
#
# COMPACT_ATOMS: atom_id res chain seq x y z
N MET A 1 3.77 -25.98 31.76
CA MET A 1 3.42 -26.44 30.40
C MET A 1 2.48 -25.44 29.71
N ASP A 2 2.64 -24.14 29.99
CA ASP A 2 1.71 -23.08 29.52
C ASP A 2 2.35 -22.08 28.54
N ILE A 3 3.68 -21.89 28.61
CA ILE A 3 4.39 -20.94 27.72
C ILE A 3 4.32 -21.39 26.25
N GLN A 4 4.43 -22.69 25.96
CA GLN A 4 4.32 -23.22 24.59
C GLN A 4 2.92 -23.03 23.98
N LYS A 5 1.85 -23.10 24.78
CA LYS A 5 0.48 -22.87 24.29
C LYS A 5 0.21 -21.38 24.03
N HIS A 6 0.69 -20.49 24.90
CA HIS A 6 0.57 -19.05 24.69
C HIS A 6 1.42 -18.54 23.52
N PHE A 7 2.62 -19.09 23.33
CA PHE A 7 3.47 -18.77 22.18
C PHE A 7 2.84 -19.24 20.87
N SER A 8 2.32 -20.47 20.84
CA SER A 8 1.60 -21.01 19.67
C SER A 8 0.36 -20.18 19.31
N LEU A 9 -0.45 -19.77 20.30
CA LEU A 9 -1.64 -18.94 20.05
C LEU A 9 -1.27 -17.53 19.57
N GLY A 10 -0.20 -16.94 20.12
CA GLY A 10 0.31 -15.64 19.70
C GLY A 10 0.81 -15.65 18.25
N CYS A 11 1.51 -16.71 17.84
CA CYS A 11 1.94 -16.88 16.45
C CYS A 11 0.75 -17.05 15.50
N THR A 12 -0.25 -17.87 15.84
CA THR A 12 -1.43 -18.08 15.00
C THR A 12 -2.28 -16.81 14.84
N LEU A 13 -2.43 -16.02 15.92
CA LEU A 13 -3.16 -14.74 15.84
C LEU A 13 -2.39 -13.73 14.97
N PHE A 14 -1.08 -13.67 15.11
CA PHE A 14 -0.23 -12.80 14.30
C PHE A 14 -0.30 -13.18 12.81
N GLU A 15 -0.21 -14.46 12.47
CA GLU A 15 -0.37 -14.97 11.09
C GLU A 15 -1.76 -14.60 10.52
N ALA A 16 -2.83 -14.78 11.29
CA ALA A 16 -4.17 -14.41 10.84
C ALA A 16 -4.33 -12.90 10.58
N VAL A 17 -3.71 -12.06 11.42
CA VAL A 17 -3.70 -10.60 11.21
C VAL A 17 -2.87 -10.23 9.98
N MET A 18 -1.73 -10.88 9.77
CA MET A 18 -0.89 -10.71 8.58
C MET A 18 -1.65 -11.05 7.30
N ASP A 19 -2.34 -12.19 7.27
CA ASP A 19 -3.12 -12.65 6.11
C ASP A 19 -4.30 -11.71 5.84
N ALA A 20 -5.01 -11.28 6.88
CA ALA A 20 -6.10 -10.32 6.75
C ALA A 20 -5.61 -8.97 6.19
N TYR A 21 -4.46 -8.49 6.68
CA TYR A 21 -3.86 -7.26 6.19
C TYR A 21 -3.35 -7.39 4.75
N ALA A 22 -2.74 -8.52 4.39
CA ALA A 22 -2.32 -8.81 3.03
C ALA A 22 -3.50 -8.77 2.05
N ASN A 23 -4.57 -9.49 2.37
CA ASN A 23 -5.78 -9.51 1.56
C ASN A 23 -6.42 -8.11 1.43
N TRP A 24 -6.43 -7.32 2.51
CA TRP A 24 -6.92 -5.95 2.46
C TRP A 24 -6.05 -5.07 1.55
N CYS A 25 -4.72 -5.18 1.64
CA CYS A 25 -3.79 -4.43 0.80
C CYS A 25 -3.92 -4.79 -0.68
N GLU A 26 -4.02 -6.09 -1.00
CA GLU A 26 -4.28 -6.58 -2.36
C GLU A 26 -5.53 -5.93 -2.96
N GLN A 27 -6.64 -5.95 -2.24
CA GLN A 27 -7.89 -5.34 -2.71
C GLN A 27 -7.80 -3.82 -2.87
N VAL A 28 -7.04 -3.12 -2.02
CA VAL A 28 -6.76 -1.69 -2.21
C VAL A 28 -5.99 -1.47 -3.51
N ILE A 29 -4.95 -2.27 -3.78
CA ILE A 29 -4.16 -2.16 -5.02
C ILE A 29 -5.03 -2.45 -6.25
N GLU A 30 -5.84 -3.49 -6.21
CA GLU A 30 -6.81 -3.80 -7.27
C GLU A 30 -7.72 -2.61 -7.57
N ALA A 31 -8.24 -1.97 -6.52
CA ALA A 31 -9.11 -0.79 -6.66
C ALA A 31 -8.40 0.45 -7.24
N MET A 32 -7.06 0.48 -7.29
CA MET A 32 -6.29 1.54 -7.94
C MET A 32 -5.98 1.25 -9.40
N GLN A 33 -6.03 -0.01 -9.84
CA GLN A 33 -5.54 -0.40 -11.17
C GLN A 33 -6.27 0.34 -12.30
N GLU A 34 -7.61 0.28 -12.32
CA GLU A 34 -8.39 0.96 -13.36
C GLU A 34 -8.15 2.48 -13.36
N PRO A 35 -8.23 3.20 -12.23
CA PRO A 35 -7.88 4.63 -12.19
C PRO A 35 -6.47 4.96 -12.68
N LEU A 36 -5.46 4.17 -12.30
CA LEU A 36 -4.07 4.42 -12.69
C LEU A 36 -3.80 4.03 -14.16
N GLN A 37 -4.52 3.05 -14.69
CA GLN A 37 -4.46 2.68 -16.10
C GLN A 37 -4.93 3.84 -17.00
N VAL A 38 -5.93 4.62 -16.58
CA VAL A 38 -6.35 5.84 -17.30
C VAL A 38 -5.22 6.88 -17.36
N LEU A 39 -4.32 6.89 -16.38
CA LEU A 39 -3.13 7.74 -16.35
C LEU A 39 -1.92 7.14 -17.10
N GLY A 40 -2.11 5.99 -17.75
CA GLY A 40 -1.07 5.29 -18.50
C GLY A 40 -0.20 4.35 -17.68
N PHE A 41 -0.53 4.09 -16.40
CA PHE A 41 0.26 3.19 -15.54
C PHE A 41 -0.38 1.81 -15.44
N VAL A 42 0.44 0.77 -15.62
CA VAL A 42 0.02 -0.64 -15.55
C VAL A 42 0.67 -1.30 -14.35
N TYR A 43 -0.13 -2.07 -13.61
CA TYR A 43 0.34 -2.83 -12.46
C TYR A 43 1.36 -3.91 -12.85
N GLN A 44 2.53 -3.91 -12.21
CA GLN A 44 3.62 -4.84 -12.49
C GLN A 44 3.77 -5.95 -11.43
N GLY A 45 3.21 -5.74 -10.24
CA GLY A 45 3.28 -6.70 -9.15
C GLY A 45 3.36 -6.04 -7.78
N SER A 46 3.27 -6.87 -6.76
CA SER A 46 3.33 -6.48 -5.36
C SER A 46 4.12 -7.48 -4.53
N GLY A 47 4.50 -7.04 -3.33
CA GLY A 47 5.14 -7.89 -2.35
C GLY A 47 5.23 -7.19 -1.00
N PHE A 48 5.50 -7.99 0.02
CA PHE A 48 5.88 -7.46 1.32
C PHE A 48 7.38 -7.21 1.35
N ASP A 49 7.77 -6.00 1.75
CA ASP A 49 9.08 -5.80 2.34
C ASP A 49 8.91 -5.99 3.85
N ARG A 50 9.38 -7.15 4.33
CA ARG A 50 9.47 -7.38 5.76
C ARG A 50 10.70 -6.59 6.22
N GLY A 51 10.47 -5.33 6.58
CA GLY A 51 11.42 -4.58 7.40
C GLY A 51 11.89 -5.46 8.56
N ASP A 52 13.15 -5.29 8.93
CA ASP A 52 13.90 -6.17 9.85
C ASP A 52 13.05 -6.64 11.05
N ALA A 53 13.18 -7.92 11.39
CA ALA A 53 12.18 -8.77 12.06
C ALA A 53 11.70 -8.32 13.46
N ASP A 54 12.26 -7.24 13.99
CA ASP A 54 11.97 -6.68 15.32
C ASP A 54 11.12 -5.40 15.29
N THR A 55 10.76 -4.87 14.12
CA THR A 55 10.10 -3.54 14.02
C THR A 55 8.82 -3.56 13.19
N PHE A 56 7.67 -3.56 13.88
CA PHE A 56 6.41 -3.03 13.34
C PHE A 56 6.67 -1.57 12.89
N PRO A 57 6.58 -1.27 11.58
CA PRO A 57 5.38 -1.52 10.78
C PRO A 57 5.55 -2.48 9.59
N LEU A 58 4.48 -3.18 9.25
CA LEU A 58 4.39 -4.06 8.09
C LEU A 58 4.18 -3.22 6.83
N MET A 59 5.00 -3.46 5.80
CA MET A 59 4.96 -2.71 4.55
C MET A 59 4.60 -3.63 3.37
N TYR A 60 3.51 -3.29 2.69
CA TYR A 60 3.11 -3.90 1.43
C TYR A 60 3.39 -2.92 0.30
N GLY A 61 4.23 -3.32 -0.66
CA GLY A 61 4.62 -2.53 -1.82
C GLY A 61 3.95 -3.02 -3.09
N ALA A 62 3.58 -2.10 -3.97
CA ALA A 62 3.08 -2.36 -5.31
C ALA A 62 3.75 -1.43 -6.32
N ASN A 63 4.12 -1.96 -7.48
CA ASN A 63 4.73 -1.20 -8.56
C ASN A 63 3.77 -1.04 -9.74
N PHE A 64 3.76 0.14 -10.32
CA PHE A 64 3.08 0.45 -11.57
C PHE A 64 4.06 1.12 -12.54
N GLU A 65 4.02 0.72 -13.80
CA GLU A 65 4.92 1.22 -14.85
C GLU A 65 4.09 1.74 -16.03
N ALA A 66 4.48 2.90 -16.56
CA ALA A 66 3.93 3.46 -17.80
C ALA A 66 4.76 3.07 -19.03
N GLU A 67 4.20 3.20 -20.23
CA GLU A 67 4.88 2.85 -21.49
C GLU A 67 6.20 3.62 -21.72
N ASP A 68 6.32 4.81 -21.12
CA ASP A 68 7.51 5.66 -21.19
C ASP A 68 8.52 5.39 -20.04
N HIS A 69 8.39 4.26 -19.35
CA HIS A 69 9.23 3.81 -18.23
C HIS A 69 9.16 4.67 -16.96
N ARG A 70 8.14 5.53 -16.83
CA ARG A 70 7.86 6.15 -15.53
C ARG A 70 7.33 5.09 -14.57
N CYS A 71 7.90 5.05 -13.37
CA CYS A 71 7.51 4.11 -12.33
C CYS A 71 6.82 4.83 -11.17
N LEU A 72 5.76 4.20 -10.67
CA LEU A 72 5.10 4.54 -9.42
C LEU A 72 5.22 3.37 -8.46
N ASN A 73 5.69 3.66 -7.25
CA ASN A 73 5.67 2.71 -6.14
C ASN A 73 4.63 3.16 -5.13
N VAL A 74 3.75 2.26 -4.72
CA VAL A 74 2.76 2.48 -3.67
C VAL A 74 3.11 1.57 -2.49
N PHE A 75 3.31 2.17 -1.32
CA PHE A 75 3.58 1.48 -0.07
C PHE A 75 2.42 1.66 0.89
N LEU A 76 1.84 0.56 1.36
CA LEU A 76 0.82 0.51 2.40
C LEU A 76 1.48 0.03 3.70
N THR A 77 1.58 0.93 4.67
CA THR A 77 2.26 0.68 5.94
C THR A 77 1.26 0.67 7.09
N MET A 78 1.09 -0.48 7.76
CA MET A 78 0.23 -0.59 8.94
C MET A 78 0.99 -0.19 10.20
N ARG A 79 0.43 0.80 10.90
CA ARG A 79 0.94 1.28 12.18
C ARG A 79 0.27 0.53 13.34
N SER A 80 0.90 0.58 14.51
CA SER A 80 0.40 -0.07 15.74
C SER A 80 -0.94 0.46 16.25
N ASP A 81 -1.37 1.64 15.79
CA ASP A 81 -2.67 2.25 16.07
C ASP A 81 -3.75 1.87 15.03
N LEU A 82 -3.53 0.80 14.25
CA LEU A 82 -4.41 0.32 13.17
C LEU A 82 -4.64 1.33 12.04
N MET A 83 -3.80 2.37 11.98
CA MET A 83 -3.77 3.29 10.86
C MET A 83 -2.92 2.70 9.74
N VAL A 84 -3.44 2.76 8.52
CA VAL A 84 -2.68 2.47 7.30
C VAL A 84 -2.20 3.78 6.69
N VAL A 85 -0.90 3.89 6.47
CA VAL A 85 -0.29 4.99 5.73
C VAL A 85 -0.02 4.53 4.31
N ALA A 86 -0.64 5.18 3.34
CA ALA A 86 -0.33 5.00 1.93
C ALA A 86 0.70 6.04 1.50
N THR A 87 1.88 5.60 1.06
CA THR A 87 2.93 6.44 0.52
C THR A 87 3.06 6.13 -0.96
N VAL A 88 3.04 7.16 -1.82
CA VAL A 88 3.26 7.00 -3.26
C VAL A 88 4.51 7.73 -3.66
N GLU A 89 5.39 7.03 -4.37
CA GLU A 89 6.66 7.54 -4.85
C GLU A 89 6.75 7.44 -6.38
N ALA A 90 7.30 8.48 -6.99
CA ALA A 90 7.71 8.50 -8.39
C ALA A 90 9.22 8.80 -8.43
N HIS A 91 10.02 7.94 -9.07
CA HIS A 91 11.48 8.07 -9.11
C HIS A 91 12.11 8.38 -7.74
N GLU A 92 11.77 7.58 -6.72
CA GLU A 92 12.23 7.72 -5.32
C GLU A 92 11.81 9.03 -4.61
N THR A 93 10.97 9.84 -5.25
CA THR A 93 10.41 11.06 -4.65
C THR A 93 8.98 10.80 -4.20
N GLN A 94 8.70 11.04 -2.92
CA GLN A 94 7.34 10.95 -2.38
C GLN A 94 6.45 12.04 -3.01
N ILE A 95 5.45 11.63 -3.78
CA ILE A 95 4.49 12.53 -4.44
C ILE A 95 3.15 12.62 -3.70
N ALA A 96 2.81 11.61 -2.90
CA ALA A 96 1.62 11.61 -2.07
C ALA A 96 1.82 10.80 -0.79
N ARG A 97 1.16 11.23 0.29
CA ARG A 97 1.07 10.49 1.54
C ARG A 97 -0.30 10.68 2.16
N LEU A 98 -1.01 9.58 2.39
CA LEU A 98 -2.37 9.57 2.92
C LEU A 98 -2.44 8.63 4.12
N SER A 99 -3.42 8.85 4.99
CA SER A 99 -3.64 8.01 6.16
C SER A 99 -5.09 7.60 6.24
N TYR A 100 -5.30 6.31 6.44
CA TYR A 100 -6.59 5.65 6.45
C TYR A 100 -6.71 4.82 7.73
N ARG A 101 -7.94 4.59 8.16
CA ARG A 101 -8.21 3.52 9.13
C ARG A 101 -8.42 2.22 8.37
N ASP A 102 -8.05 1.11 8.98
CA ASP A 102 -8.24 -0.24 8.44
C ASP A 102 -9.72 -0.61 8.21
N ASP A 103 -10.65 0.02 8.94
CA ASP A 103 -12.10 -0.15 8.80
C ASP A 103 -12.75 0.62 7.63
N GLN A 104 -11.99 1.44 6.91
CA GLN A 104 -12.54 2.22 5.79
C GLN A 104 -12.84 1.36 4.56
N ASN A 105 -13.82 1.80 3.77
CA ASN A 105 -14.19 1.13 2.53
C ASN A 105 -13.01 1.08 1.54
N ILE A 106 -12.57 -0.14 1.20
CA ILE A 106 -11.41 -0.41 0.35
C ILE A 106 -11.45 0.34 -0.99
N ALA A 107 -12.59 0.30 -1.69
CA ALA A 107 -12.72 0.97 -2.97
C ALA A 107 -12.60 2.49 -2.85
N SER A 108 -13.06 3.06 -1.74
CA SER A 108 -12.87 4.49 -1.44
C SER A 108 -11.41 4.84 -1.17
N VAL A 109 -10.67 3.97 -0.47
CA VAL A 109 -9.24 4.13 -0.21
C VAL A 109 -8.47 4.10 -1.53
N GLY A 110 -8.65 3.07 -2.35
CA GLY A 110 -7.98 2.93 -3.66
C GLY A 110 -8.21 4.14 -4.57
N ARG A 111 -9.46 4.58 -4.72
CA ARG A 111 -9.79 5.79 -5.50
C ARG A 111 -9.13 7.06 -4.93
N SER A 112 -9.07 7.20 -3.61
CA SER A 112 -8.46 8.36 -2.97
C SER A 112 -6.95 8.43 -3.23
N ILE A 113 -6.27 7.29 -3.21
CA ILE A 113 -4.85 7.18 -3.56
C ILE A 113 -4.65 7.57 -5.03
N ALA A 114 -5.41 6.97 -5.95
CA ALA A 114 -5.31 7.27 -7.38
C ALA A 114 -5.55 8.75 -7.69
N HIS A 115 -6.55 9.40 -7.07
CA HIS A 115 -6.77 10.84 -7.21
C HIS A 115 -5.64 11.71 -6.62
N ALA A 116 -4.93 11.24 -5.59
CA ALA A 116 -3.76 11.95 -5.09
C ALA A 116 -2.60 11.85 -6.08
N VAL A 117 -2.40 10.68 -6.71
CA VAL A 117 -1.43 10.47 -7.79
C VAL A 117 -1.73 11.38 -8.98
N GLU A 118 -2.97 11.35 -9.48
CA GLU A 118 -3.43 12.20 -10.58
C GLU A 118 -3.11 13.69 -10.32
N ARG A 119 -3.46 14.19 -9.13
CA ARG A 119 -3.19 15.58 -8.75
C ARG A 119 -1.71 15.91 -8.69
N ALA A 120 -0.89 14.98 -8.20
CA ALA A 120 0.55 15.19 -8.10
C ALA A 120 1.21 15.23 -9.49
N ILE A 121 0.82 14.32 -10.39
CA ILE A 121 1.31 14.30 -11.78
C ILE A 121 0.92 15.59 -12.50
N ARG A 122 -0.37 15.98 -12.45
CA ARG A 122 -0.83 17.23 -13.09
C ARG A 122 -0.13 18.48 -12.58
N LYS A 123 0.28 18.50 -11.31
CA LYS A 123 1.05 19.62 -10.74
C LYS A 123 2.50 19.64 -11.24
N ALA A 124 3.05 18.49 -11.61
CA ALA A 124 4.41 18.35 -12.11
C ALA A 124 4.52 18.66 -13.62
N GLU A 125 3.42 18.58 -14.36
CA GLU A 125 3.34 19.02 -15.76
C GLU A 125 3.35 20.56 -15.78
N PRO A 126 4.39 21.22 -16.33
CA PRO A 126 4.38 22.67 -16.49
C PRO A 126 3.31 23.04 -17.52
N ASP A 127 2.44 24.00 -17.16
CA ASP A 127 1.47 24.63 -18.06
C ASP A 127 2.16 24.94 -19.40
N SER A 128 1.87 24.12 -20.41
CA SER A 128 2.43 24.18 -21.76
C SER A 128 1.65 25.16 -22.63
#